data_AF-A0A800F7D2-F1
#
_entry.id   AF-A0A800F7D2-F1
#
_cell.length_a   1.000
_cell.length_b   1.000
_cell.length_c   1.000
_cell.angle_alpha   90.00
_cell.angle_beta   90.00
_cell.angle_gamma   90.00
#
_symmetry.space_group_name_H-M   'P 1'
#
loop_
_entity.id
_entity.type
_entity.pdbx_description
1 polymer ?
#
loop_
_entity_poly.entity_id
_entity_poly.type
_entity_poly.pdbx_seq_one_letter_code
_entity_poly.pdbx_strand_id
1 'polypeptide(L)'
;MRRAPRFAYVTNEHDGTISIYTVDAHSGLLHFHSYQAPNATQDNTESVLLHSSGQYAFVTNHGPGGSSPAVGVYDVDPESGNLTLRSSLVSGVGPHDQALTPSGQFLYVTSKGSNEITAYEVTPNGDMTQIGTPITTE
;
A
#
# COMPACT_ATOMS: atom_id res chain seq x y z
N MET A 1 10.01 -15.91 16.75
CA MET A 1 10.91 -15.90 15.57
C MET A 1 10.23 -15.06 14.51
N ARG A 2 10.82 -13.94 14.05
CA ARG A 2 10.27 -13.21 12.90
C ARG A 2 10.50 -14.09 11.67
N ARG A 3 9.43 -14.46 10.95
CA ARG A 3 9.59 -15.10 9.64
C ARG A 3 10.25 -14.07 8.72
N ALA A 4 11.26 -14.50 7.95
CA ALA A 4 11.88 -13.64 6.94
C ALA A 4 10.80 -13.12 5.97
N PRO A 5 10.91 -11.87 5.48
CA PRO A 5 10.02 -11.39 4.42
C PRO A 5 10.17 -12.30 3.21
N ARG A 6 9.07 -12.99 2.87
CA ARG A 6 9.03 -13.98 1.79
C ARG A 6 8.76 -13.33 0.43
N PHE A 7 8.08 -12.18 0.43
CA PHE A 7 7.60 -11.53 -0.78
C PHE A 7 8.06 -10.08 -0.87
N ALA A 8 8.26 -9.61 -2.09
CA ALA A 8 8.42 -8.21 -2.45
C ALA A 8 7.36 -7.82 -3.50
N TYR A 9 6.89 -6.59 -3.41
CA TYR A 9 5.83 -6.06 -4.26
C TYR A 9 6.35 -4.87 -5.05
N VAL A 10 6.07 -4.86 -6.36
CA VAL A 10 6.44 -3.77 -7.25
C VAL A 10 5.18 -3.28 -7.96
N THR A 11 4.89 -1.99 -7.83
CA THR A 11 3.78 -1.34 -8.51
C THR A 11 4.12 -1.15 -9.99
N ASN A 12 3.15 -1.44 -10.85
CA ASN A 12 3.21 -1.16 -12.28
C ASN A 12 2.20 -0.04 -12.56
N GLU A 13 2.63 1.21 -12.37
CA GLU A 13 1.77 2.42 -12.37
C GLU A 13 0.80 2.47 -13.56
N HIS A 14 1.33 2.36 -14.78
CA HIS A 14 0.55 2.46 -16.02
C HIS A 14 -0.38 1.28 -16.28
N ASP A 15 -0.06 0.11 -15.75
CA ASP A 15 -0.80 -1.13 -16.01
C ASP A 15 -1.82 -1.44 -14.89
N GLY A 16 -1.80 -0.67 -13.79
CA GLY A 16 -2.68 -0.87 -12.62
C GLY A 16 -2.47 -2.22 -11.92
N THR A 17 -1.31 -2.85 -12.12
CA THR A 17 -0.98 -4.17 -11.57
C THR A 17 0.14 -4.07 -10.54
N ILE A 18 0.23 -5.11 -9.70
CA ILE A 18 1.34 -5.30 -8.77
C ILE A 18 2.04 -6.60 -9.13
N SER A 19 3.32 -6.49 -9.46
CA SER A 19 4.22 -7.64 -9.61
C SER A 19 4.64 -8.15 -8.24
N ILE A 20 4.55 -9.46 -8.02
CA ILE A 20 4.92 -10.14 -6.79
C ILE A 20 6.18 -10.96 -7.06
N TYR A 21 7.16 -10.81 -6.20
CA TYR A 21 8.43 -11.54 -6.23
C TYR A 21 8.58 -12.34 -4.93
N THR A 22 9.25 -13.49 -4.99
CA THR A 22 9.84 -14.09 -3.79
C THR A 22 11.23 -13.51 -3.53
N VAL A 23 11.60 -13.40 -2.26
CA VAL A 23 12.93 -12.93 -1.83
C VAL A 23 13.72 -14.12 -1.31
N ASP A 24 14.89 -14.37 -1.91
CA ASP A 24 15.82 -15.37 -1.35
C ASP A 24 16.41 -14.85 -0.04
N ALA A 25 16.22 -15.61 1.04
CA ALA A 25 16.57 -15.17 2.40
C ALA A 25 18.08 -15.06 2.66
N HIS A 26 18.93 -15.63 1.80
CA HIS A 26 20.39 -15.63 1.97
C HIS A 26 21.06 -14.55 1.12
N SER A 27 20.62 -14.40 -0.12
CA SER A 27 21.21 -13.50 -1.12
C SER A 27 20.44 -12.19 -1.29
N GLY A 28 19.18 -12.13 -0.86
CA GLY A 28 18.29 -10.99 -1.09
C GLY A 28 17.82 -10.84 -2.53
N LEU A 29 18.12 -11.81 -3.41
CA LEU A 29 17.71 -11.77 -4.80
C LEU A 29 16.20 -11.95 -4.95
N LEU A 30 15.62 -11.21 -5.90
CA LEU A 30 14.21 -11.28 -6.25
C LEU A 30 13.99 -12.31 -7.36
N HIS A 31 13.01 -13.18 -7.18
CA HIS A 31 12.54 -14.10 -8.22
C HIS A 31 11.08 -13.80 -8.53
N PHE A 32 10.77 -13.57 -9.81
CA PHE A 32 9.40 -13.31 -10.23
C PHE A 32 8.49 -14.48 -9.81
N HIS A 33 7.36 -14.16 -9.17
CA HIS A 33 6.40 -15.15 -8.69
C HIS A 33 5.09 -15.07 -9.46
N SER A 34 4.47 -13.90 -9.49
CA SER A 34 3.18 -13.65 -10.14
C SER A 34 2.96 -12.15 -10.33
N TYR A 35 1.84 -11.78 -10.93
CA TYR A 35 1.31 -10.42 -10.87
C TYR A 35 -0.20 -10.49 -10.62
N GLN A 36 -0.76 -9.39 -10.11
CA GLN A 36 -2.19 -9.26 -9.86
C GLN A 36 -2.66 -7.85 -10.22
N ALA A 37 -3.94 -7.70 -10.55
CA ALA A 37 -4.65 -6.44 -10.61
C ALA A 37 -5.61 -6.40 -9.40
N PRO A 38 -5.09 -6.13 -8.19
CA PRO A 38 -5.86 -6.36 -6.98
C PRO A 38 -6.99 -5.33 -6.82
N ASN A 39 -7.00 -4.30 -7.66
CA ASN A 39 -8.16 -3.46 -7.92
C ASN A 39 -8.25 -3.09 -9.42
N ALA A 40 -8.94 -3.92 -10.21
CA ALA A 40 -9.15 -3.71 -11.65
C ALA A 40 -9.92 -2.41 -12.01
N THR A 41 -10.33 -1.61 -11.03
CA THR A 41 -11.00 -0.30 -11.22
C THR A 41 -10.12 0.90 -10.85
N GLN A 42 -8.89 0.66 -10.39
CA GLN A 42 -7.96 1.71 -9.98
C GLN A 42 -6.67 1.62 -10.82
N ASP A 43 -6.62 2.42 -11.88
CA ASP A 43 -5.37 2.72 -12.58
C ASP A 43 -4.47 3.62 -11.71
N ASN A 44 -3.17 3.63 -12.00
CA ASN A 44 -2.14 4.44 -11.32
C ASN A 44 -1.92 4.03 -9.86
N THR A 45 -1.51 2.77 -9.66
CA THR A 45 -0.99 2.29 -8.38
C THR A 45 0.44 2.80 -8.18
N GLU A 46 0.67 3.54 -7.10
CA GLU A 46 1.93 4.29 -6.91
C GLU A 46 2.89 3.57 -5.96
N SER A 47 2.41 3.23 -4.75
CA SER A 47 3.24 2.65 -3.69
C SER A 47 2.55 1.47 -3.01
N VAL A 48 3.32 0.46 -2.61
CA VAL A 48 2.89 -0.66 -1.77
C VAL A 48 3.74 -0.69 -0.52
N LEU A 49 3.10 -0.68 0.64
CA LEU A 49 3.76 -0.74 1.94
C LEU A 49 3.22 -1.93 2.74
N LEU A 50 4.11 -2.84 3.12
CA LEU A 50 3.77 -4.01 3.94
C LEU A 50 3.87 -3.67 5.43
N HIS A 51 2.86 -4.05 6.22
CA HIS A 51 2.97 -3.96 7.67
C HIS A 51 3.98 -4.98 8.21
N SER A 52 4.65 -4.66 9.32
CA SER A 52 5.71 -5.50 9.92
C SER A 52 5.26 -6.90 10.35
N SER A 53 3.95 -7.11 10.52
CA SER A 53 3.34 -8.43 10.76
C SER A 53 3.34 -9.32 9.52
N GLY A 54 3.45 -8.74 8.32
CA GLY A 54 3.33 -9.42 7.03
C GLY A 54 1.91 -9.85 6.66
N GLN A 55 0.89 -9.46 7.45
CA GLN A 55 -0.49 -9.92 7.26
C GLN A 55 -1.33 -8.98 6.38
N TYR A 56 -0.93 -7.72 6.25
CA TYR A 56 -1.64 -6.74 5.43
C TYR A 56 -0.69 -5.73 4.81
N ALA A 57 -1.13 -5.14 3.71
CA ALA A 57 -0.43 -4.11 2.96
C ALA A 57 -1.34 -2.91 2.69
N PHE A 58 -0.72 -1.75 2.54
CA PHE A 58 -1.35 -0.50 2.14
C PHE A 58 -0.92 -0.16 0.74
N VAL A 59 -1.85 0.25 -0.11
CA VAL A 59 -1.56 0.58 -1.51
C VAL A 59 -2.17 1.92 -1.86
N THR A 60 -1.34 2.88 -2.26
CA THR A 60 -1.79 4.18 -2.77
C THR A 60 -2.24 4.04 -4.22
N ASN A 61 -3.45 4.51 -4.51
CA ASN A 61 -4.00 4.53 -5.85
C ASN A 61 -4.45 5.94 -6.19
N HIS A 62 -3.84 6.50 -7.23
CA HIS A 62 -4.18 7.83 -7.73
C HIS A 62 -5.52 7.82 -8.48
N GLY A 63 -5.91 6.68 -9.07
CA GLY A 63 -7.11 6.52 -9.88
C GLY A 63 -6.98 7.22 -11.25
N PRO A 64 -7.82 6.85 -12.25
CA PRO A 64 -7.97 7.65 -13.46
C PRO A 64 -8.65 8.99 -13.12
N GLY A 65 -8.38 10.05 -13.89
CA GLY A 65 -8.95 11.38 -13.67
C GLY A 65 -10.48 11.36 -13.61
N GLY A 66 -11.03 11.32 -12.39
CA GLY A 66 -12.47 11.19 -12.11
C GLY A 66 -12.84 10.11 -11.08
N SER A 67 -11.96 9.16 -10.76
CA SER A 67 -12.17 8.19 -9.67
C SER A 67 -11.74 8.76 -8.32
N SER A 68 -12.36 8.32 -7.23
CA SER A 68 -11.98 8.72 -5.87
C SER A 68 -10.60 8.17 -5.52
N PRO A 69 -9.56 9.02 -5.41
CA PRO A 69 -8.22 8.61 -4.96
C PRO A 69 -8.30 7.99 -3.57
N ALA A 70 -7.66 6.85 -3.37
CA ALA A 70 -7.77 6.10 -2.13
C ALA A 70 -6.51 5.33 -1.79
N VAL A 71 -6.32 5.10 -0.49
CA VAL A 71 -5.40 4.11 0.06
C VAL A 71 -6.21 2.84 0.30
N GLY A 72 -5.87 1.78 -0.42
CA GLY A 72 -6.45 0.45 -0.21
C GLY A 72 -5.72 -0.29 0.90
N VAL A 73 -6.48 -0.97 1.75
CA VAL A 73 -6.00 -1.93 2.74
C VAL A 73 -6.21 -3.32 2.17
N TYR A 74 -5.15 -4.11 2.10
CA TYR A 74 -5.15 -5.44 1.52
C TYR A 74 -4.73 -6.49 2.54
N ASP A 75 -5.44 -7.60 2.59
CA ASP A 75 -4.96 -8.81 3.26
C ASP A 75 -3.91 -9.51 2.39
N VAL A 76 -2.85 -9.99 3.03
CA VAL A 76 -1.74 -10.70 2.37
C VAL A 76 -1.92 -12.18 2.61
N ASP A 77 -2.06 -12.94 1.52
CA ASP A 77 -2.01 -14.40 1.60
C ASP A 77 -0.58 -14.84 1.92
N PRO A 78 -0.33 -15.55 3.04
CA PRO A 78 1.03 -15.88 3.47
C PRO A 78 1.70 -16.97 2.62
N GLU A 79 0.95 -17.68 1.78
CA GLU A 79 1.45 -18.78 0.96
C GLU A 79 1.88 -18.33 -0.44
N SER A 80 1.08 -17.46 -1.05
CA SER A 80 1.22 -16.95 -2.42
C SER A 80 1.66 -15.49 -2.49
N GLY A 81 1.50 -14.73 -1.41
CA GLY A 81 1.74 -13.29 -1.41
C GLY A 81 0.63 -12.48 -2.07
N ASN A 82 -0.45 -13.11 -2.54
CA ASN A 82 -1.57 -12.40 -3.18
C ASN A 82 -2.21 -11.38 -2.23
N LEU A 83 -2.72 -10.29 -2.80
CA LEU A 83 -3.33 -9.18 -2.08
C LEU A 83 -4.83 -9.19 -2.34
N THR A 84 -5.62 -9.26 -1.27
CA THR A 84 -7.10 -9.17 -1.36
C THR A 84 -7.54 -7.83 -0.79
N LEU A 85 -8.21 -7.00 -1.60
CA LEU A 85 -8.72 -5.72 -1.13
C LEU A 85 -9.76 -5.95 -0.03
N ARG A 86 -9.53 -5.34 1.14
CA ARG A 86 -10.44 -5.40 2.29
C ARG A 86 -11.22 -4.11 2.45
N SER A 87 -10.56 -2.96 2.32
CA SER A 87 -11.20 -1.65 2.44
C SER A 87 -10.40 -0.59 1.69
N SER A 88 -10.99 0.58 1.47
CA SER A 88 -10.28 1.73 0.92
C SER A 88 -10.71 3.00 1.65
N LEU A 89 -9.74 3.87 1.91
CA LEU A 89 -9.98 5.17 2.54
C LEU A 89 -9.53 6.27 1.60
N VAL A 90 -10.37 7.30 1.46
CA VAL A 90 -10.00 8.51 0.71
C VAL A 90 -8.83 9.19 1.42
N SER A 91 -7.83 9.60 0.63
CA SER A 91 -6.62 10.30 1.12
C SER A 91 -6.24 11.42 0.16
N GLY A 92 -6.80 12.60 0.39
CA GLY A 92 -6.55 13.76 -0.45
C GLY A 92 -6.80 13.53 -1.93
N VAL A 93 -6.12 14.29 -2.79
CA VAL A 93 -6.14 14.11 -4.24
C VAL A 93 -4.77 13.60 -4.71
N GLY A 94 -4.76 12.48 -5.43
CA GLY A 94 -3.54 11.85 -5.93
C GLY A 94 -2.56 11.39 -4.83
N PRO A 95 -2.98 10.51 -3.91
CA PRO A 95 -2.08 9.87 -2.97
C PRO A 95 -0.99 9.13 -3.73
N HIS A 96 0.25 9.45 -3.41
CA HIS A 96 1.43 9.08 -4.18
C HIS A 96 2.31 8.15 -3.36
N ASP A 97 2.88 8.65 -2.26
CA ASP A 97 3.75 7.86 -1.38
C ASP A 97 3.24 7.82 0.07
N GLN A 98 3.74 6.85 0.82
CA GLN A 98 3.29 6.54 2.17
C GLN A 98 4.44 6.06 3.06
N ALA A 99 4.37 6.39 4.36
CA ALA A 99 5.33 5.96 5.36
C ALA A 99 4.62 5.45 6.61
N LEU A 100 5.04 4.28 7.09
CA LEU A 100 4.51 3.66 8.30
C LEU A 100 5.55 3.73 9.42
N THR A 101 5.10 4.12 10.60
CA THR A 101 5.95 4.11 11.81
C THR A 101 6.46 2.70 12.14
N PRO A 102 7.64 2.55 12.79
CA PRO A 102 8.17 1.24 13.14
C PRO A 102 7.27 0.39 14.03
N SER A 103 6.42 1.02 14.86
CA SER A 103 5.41 0.34 15.67
C SER A 103 4.24 -0.19 14.83
N GLY A 104 4.06 0.32 13.61
CA GLY A 104 2.97 -0.01 12.71
C GLY A 104 1.65 0.69 13.04
N GLN A 105 1.65 1.65 13.97
CA GLN A 105 0.43 2.27 14.51
C GLN A 105 0.01 3.55 13.78
N PHE A 106 0.92 4.17 13.04
CA PHE A 106 0.64 5.41 12.31
C PHE A 106 1.17 5.33 10.89
N LEU A 107 0.30 5.64 9.93
CA LEU A 107 0.59 5.76 8.51
C LEU A 107 0.44 7.22 8.08
N TYR A 108 1.40 7.72 7.32
CA TYR A 108 1.35 9.05 6.71
C TYR A 108 1.32 8.89 5.20
N VAL A 109 0.44 9.64 4.55
CA VAL A 109 0.23 9.56 3.10
C VAL A 109 0.39 10.94 2.51
N THR A 110 1.25 11.04 1.52
CA THR A 110 1.46 12.25 0.72
C THR A 110 0.52 12.25 -0.47
N SER A 111 -0.18 13.36 -0.71
CA SER A 111 -1.12 13.53 -1.81
C SER A 111 -0.68 14.69 -2.71
N LYS A 112 -0.24 14.36 -3.92
CA LYS A 112 0.37 15.31 -4.87
C LYS A 112 -0.64 16.25 -5.53
N GLY A 113 -1.88 15.80 -5.70
CA GLY A 113 -2.93 16.61 -6.32
C GLY A 113 -3.56 17.64 -5.37
N SER A 114 -3.56 17.37 -4.07
CA SER A 114 -4.08 18.28 -3.03
C SER A 114 -2.99 18.99 -2.24
N ASN A 115 -1.70 18.70 -2.49
CA ASN A 115 -0.56 19.24 -1.77
C ASN A 115 -0.72 19.09 -0.26
N GLU A 116 -1.00 17.87 0.21
CA GLU A 116 -1.20 17.63 1.64
C GLU A 116 -0.62 16.30 2.11
N ILE A 117 -0.42 16.22 3.42
CA ILE A 117 -0.10 14.99 4.14
C ILE A 117 -1.29 14.63 5.02
N THR A 118 -1.82 13.43 4.85
CA THR A 118 -2.87 12.87 5.71
C THR A 118 -2.28 11.82 6.64
N ALA A 119 -2.64 11.88 7.93
CA ALA A 119 -2.21 10.92 8.93
C ALA A 119 -3.35 9.96 9.29
N TYR A 120 -3.03 8.69 9.48
CA TYR A 120 -3.96 7.65 9.89
C TYR A 120 -3.41 6.90 11.11
N GLU A 121 -4.28 6.62 12.07
CA GLU A 121 -4.06 5.56 13.05
C GLU A 121 -4.37 4.22 12.41
N VAL A 122 -3.52 3.22 12.66
CA VAL A 122 -3.59 1.87 12.14
C VAL A 122 -3.80 0.90 13.29
N THR A 123 -4.90 0.16 13.25
CA THR A 123 -5.21 -0.87 14.24
C THR A 123 -4.35 -2.13 14.01
N PRO A 124 -4.25 -3.06 14.98
CA PRO A 124 -3.48 -4.30 14.80
C PRO A 124 -3.96 -5.22 13.67
N ASN A 125 -5.22 -5.09 13.22
CA ASN A 125 -5.74 -5.80 12.05
C ASN A 125 -5.56 -5.01 10.74
N GLY A 126 -4.99 -3.81 10.78
CA GLY A 126 -4.68 -2.98 9.60
C GLY A 126 -5.81 -2.07 9.15
N ASP A 127 -6.90 -1.95 9.91
CA ASP A 127 -7.91 -0.94 9.63
C ASP A 127 -7.33 0.44 9.94
N MET A 128 -7.77 1.44 9.18
CA MET A 128 -7.25 2.81 9.27
C MET A 128 -8.35 3.78 9.70
N THR A 129 -7.98 4.77 10.49
CA THR A 129 -8.83 5.92 10.80
C THR A 129 -8.00 7.19 10.66
N GLN A 130 -8.48 8.18 9.91
CA GLN A 130 -7.79 9.45 9.77
C GLN A 130 -7.69 10.14 11.14
N ILE A 131 -6.53 10.69 11.45
CA ILE A 131 -6.28 11.45 12.67
C ILE A 131 -5.85 12.88 12.34
N GLY A 132 -6.49 13.83 13.02
CA GLY A 132 -6.26 15.25 12.77
C GLY A 132 -6.74 15.74 11.40
N THR A 133 -6.46 17.01 11.13
CA THR A 133 -6.68 17.62 9.82
C THR A 133 -5.46 17.38 8.93
N PRO A 134 -5.65 17.15 7.61
CA PRO A 134 -4.52 17.09 6.69
C PRO A 134 -3.66 18.35 6.77
N ILE A 135 -2.35 18.18 6.58
CA ILE A 135 -1.37 19.25 6.65
C ILE A 135 -1.01 19.64 5.22
N THR A 136 -1.29 20.88 4.82
CA THR A 136 -0.89 21.40 3.51
C THR A 136 0.63 21.54 3.42
N THR A 137 1.18 21.11 2.30
CA THR A 137 2.58 21.28 1.90
C THR A 137 2.67 22.33 0.80
N GLU A 138 3.77 23.07 0.73
CA GLU A 138 3.97 24.15 -0.25
C GLU A 138 4.01 23.68 -1.72
#